data_AF-B0DUY7-F1
#
_entry.id   AF-B0DUY7-F1
#
_cell.length_a   1.000
_cell.length_b   1.000
_cell.length_c   1.000
_cell.angle_alpha   90.00
_cell.angle_beta   90.00
_cell.angle_gamma   90.00
#
_symmetry.space_group_name_H-M   'P 1'
#
loop_
_entity.id
_entity.type
_entity.pdbx_description
1 polymer ?
#
loop_
_entity_poly.entity_id
_entity_poly.type
_entity_poly.pdbx_seq_one_letter_code
_entity_poly.pdbx_strand_id
1 'polypeptide(L)'
;MLYKYAADYRDSSEHKEKLPPHVFQIANNTYYHVRRTTQDQCILFSGETGSVTIKSLLELTVSNPGKKGSKLATQLPAAEFVLETFGNARTLFNPNASRFRKYTELQVPTTAQRCEDTRLLP
;
A
#
# COMPACT_ATOMS: atom_id res chain seq x y z
N MET A 1 6.82 -12.95 -10.21
CA MET A 1 7.31 -11.74 -10.89
C MET A 1 6.93 -10.46 -10.16
N LEU A 2 5.67 -10.26 -9.74
CA LEU A 2 5.23 -9.04 -9.04
C LEU A 2 6.04 -8.72 -7.77
N TYR A 3 6.36 -9.73 -6.95
CA TYR A 3 7.16 -9.54 -5.72
C TYR A 3 8.58 -9.02 -5.95
N LYS A 4 9.26 -9.48 -7.01
CA LYS A 4 10.60 -8.97 -7.37
C LYS A 4 10.49 -7.51 -7.81
N TYR A 5 9.51 -7.23 -8.66
CA TYR A 5 9.25 -5.88 -9.14
C TYR A 5 8.90 -4.92 -7.99
N ALA A 6 8.04 -5.33 -7.06
CA ALA A 6 7.72 -4.58 -5.86
C ALA A 6 8.96 -4.34 -4.97
N ALA A 7 9.83 -5.33 -4.81
CA ALA A 7 11.08 -5.19 -4.08
C ALA A 7 12.05 -4.22 -4.78
N ASP A 8 12.11 -4.25 -6.12
CA ASP A 8 12.89 -3.31 -6.90
C ASP A 8 12.40 -1.89 -6.62
N TYR A 9 11.10 -1.59 -6.68
CA TYR A 9 10.59 -0.24 -6.35
C TYR A 9 10.81 0.19 -4.90
N ARG A 10 10.99 -0.75 -3.96
CA ARG A 10 11.27 -0.47 -2.56
C ARG A 10 12.71 -0.01 -2.33
N ASP A 11 13.66 -0.51 -3.13
CA ASP A 11 15.05 -0.10 -3.01
C ASP A 11 15.23 1.36 -3.47
N SER A 12 15.70 2.20 -2.56
CA SER A 12 15.96 3.63 -2.76
C SER A 12 17.46 3.95 -2.78
N SER A 13 18.32 2.96 -3.05
CA SER A 13 19.77 3.13 -3.18
C SER A 13 20.15 4.14 -4.28
N GLU A 14 21.17 4.97 -4.04
CA GLU A 14 21.60 6.04 -4.94
C GLU A 14 22.15 5.54 -6.30
N HIS A 15 22.57 4.27 -6.36
CA HIS A 15 23.16 3.64 -7.56
C HIS A 15 22.17 2.84 -8.41
N LYS A 16 20.86 2.99 -8.17
CA LYS A 16 19.85 2.20 -8.85
C LYS A 16 19.43 2.80 -10.19
N GLU A 17 19.21 1.93 -11.18
CA GLU A 17 18.64 2.31 -12.47
C GLU A 17 17.23 2.89 -12.31
N LYS A 18 16.93 3.95 -13.09
CA LYS A 18 15.60 4.57 -13.12
C LYS A 18 14.60 3.59 -13.72
N LEU A 19 13.77 3.02 -12.86
CA LEU A 19 12.64 2.18 -13.26
C LEU A 19 11.57 3.04 -13.98
N PRO A 20 10.77 2.44 -14.88
CA PRO A 20 9.69 3.15 -15.56
C PRO A 20 8.64 3.69 -14.57
N PRO A 21 7.82 4.67 -14.94
CA PRO A 21 6.78 5.18 -14.06
C PRO A 21 5.78 4.07 -13.70
N HIS A 22 5.57 3.85 -12.40
CA HIS A 22 4.67 2.80 -11.90
C HIS A 22 3.97 3.20 -10.60
N VAL A 23 2.79 2.63 -10.33
CA VAL A 23 2.01 2.88 -9.10
C VAL A 23 2.77 2.54 -7.81
N PHE A 24 3.75 1.63 -7.91
CA PHE A 24 4.65 1.26 -6.82
C PHE A 24 5.58 2.38 -6.42
N GLN A 25 5.98 3.24 -7.37
CA GLN A 25 6.79 4.42 -7.07
C GLN A 25 5.98 5.43 -6.25
N ILE A 26 4.71 5.66 -6.62
CA ILE A 26 3.80 6.54 -5.86
C ILE A 26 3.60 6.00 -4.46
N ALA A 27 3.30 4.70 -4.33
CA ALA A 27 3.16 4.01 -3.05
C ALA A 27 4.37 4.20 -2.14
N ASN A 28 5.58 3.98 -2.68
CA ASN A 28 6.82 4.07 -1.91
C ASN A 28 7.12 5.51 -1.50
N ASN A 29 6.94 6.48 -2.41
CA ASN A 29 7.11 7.90 -2.11
C ASN A 29 6.16 8.36 -1.00
N THR A 30 4.89 7.96 -1.08
CA THR A 30 3.87 8.25 -0.06
C THR A 30 4.25 7.63 1.28
N TYR A 31 4.68 6.35 1.30
CA TYR A 31 5.13 5.68 2.51
C TYR A 31 6.32 6.39 3.17
N TYR A 32 7.33 6.79 2.39
CA TYR A 32 8.47 7.54 2.91
C TYR A 32 8.09 8.95 3.37
N HIS A 33 7.14 9.61 2.71
CA HIS A 33 6.64 10.92 3.14
C HIS A 33 5.97 10.80 4.51
N VAL A 34 5.01 9.89 4.68
CA VAL A 34 4.34 9.64 5.99
C VAL A 34 5.38 9.38 7.08
N ARG A 35 6.43 8.59 6.79
CA ARG A 35 7.48 8.29 7.78
C ARG A 35 8.43 9.44 8.09
N ARG A 36 8.74 10.31 7.13
CA ARG A 36 9.70 11.42 7.32
C ARG A 36 9.04 12.66 7.87
N THR A 37 7.86 13.03 7.37
CA THR A 37 7.17 14.26 7.74
C THR A 37 6.15 14.06 8.85
N THR A 38 5.79 12.81 9.17
CA THR A 38 4.71 12.46 10.12
C THR A 38 3.36 13.10 9.76
N GLN A 39 3.18 13.44 8.47
CA GLN A 39 1.94 14.00 7.95
C GLN A 39 1.15 12.93 7.21
N ASP A 40 -0.17 13.01 7.32
CA ASP A 40 -1.10 12.13 6.61
C ASP A 40 -0.98 12.34 5.10
N GLN A 41 -1.10 11.25 4.35
CA GLN A 41 -1.05 11.26 2.89
C GLN A 41 -2.26 10.53 2.32
N CYS A 42 -2.79 11.06 1.21
CA CYS A 42 -3.92 10.48 0.51
C CYS A 42 -3.55 10.18 -0.94
N ILE A 43 -3.91 8.99 -1.41
CA ILE A 43 -3.79 8.60 -2.82
C ILE A 43 -5.21 8.47 -3.37
N LEU A 44 -5.54 9.33 -4.33
CA LEU A 44 -6.81 9.28 -5.06
C LEU A 44 -6.61 8.56 -6.39
N PHE A 45 -7.31 7.44 -6.56
CA PHE A 45 -7.44 6.79 -7.86
C PHE A 45 -8.72 7.29 -8.55
N SER A 46 -8.57 7.85 -9.74
CA SER A 46 -9.69 8.28 -10.58
C SER A 46 -9.68 7.48 -11.88
N GLY A 47 -10.76 6.75 -12.16
CA GLY A 47 -10.94 5.91 -13.35
C GLY A 47 -11.44 4.50 -13.02
N GLU A 48 -12.00 3.79 -14.02
CA GLU A 48 -12.56 2.44 -13.86
C GLU A 48 -11.53 1.38 -13.43
N THR A 49 -10.25 1.59 -13.73
CA THR A 49 -9.18 0.60 -13.50
C THR A 49 -8.59 0.64 -12.08
N GLY A 50 -9.14 1.45 -11.18
CA GLY A 50 -8.56 1.72 -9.85
C GLY A 50 -8.57 0.56 -8.84
N SER A 51 -9.27 -0.56 -9.09
CA SER A 51 -9.35 -1.66 -8.10
C SER A 51 -8.06 -2.49 -8.01
N VAL A 52 -7.40 -2.74 -9.14
CA VAL A 52 -6.22 -3.64 -9.20
C VAL A 52 -4.96 -3.05 -8.58
N THR A 53 -4.90 -1.72 -8.45
CA THR A 53 -3.72 -1.00 -7.95
C THR A 53 -3.60 -1.04 -6.42
N ILE A 54 -4.72 -1.12 -5.69
CA ILE A 54 -4.75 -1.07 -4.22
C ILE A 54 -4.19 -2.36 -3.60
N LYS A 55 -4.49 -3.53 -4.18
CA LYS A 55 -3.98 -4.84 -3.72
C LYS A 55 -2.45 -4.83 -3.65
N SER A 56 -1.84 -4.36 -4.74
CA SER A 56 -0.40 -4.32 -4.91
C SER A 56 0.28 -3.23 -4.05
N LEU A 57 -0.42 -2.12 -3.79
CA LEU A 57 0.06 -1.04 -2.92
C LEU A 57 0.12 -1.48 -1.45
N LEU A 58 -0.81 -2.31 -1.01
CA LEU A 58 -0.86 -2.79 0.36
C LEU A 58 0.19 -3.86 0.65
N GLU A 59 0.51 -4.72 -0.32
CA GLU A 59 1.61 -5.69 -0.21
C GLU A 59 2.96 -5.02 0.06
N LEU A 60 3.19 -3.83 -0.53
CA LEU A 60 4.39 -3.03 -0.27
C LEU A 60 4.44 -2.49 1.16
N THR A 61 3.30 -2.03 1.69
CA THR A 61 3.24 -1.36 2.99
C THR A 61 3.16 -2.34 4.17
N VAL A 62 2.57 -3.52 3.98
CA VAL A 62 2.31 -4.53 5.04
C VAL A 62 3.49 -5.49 5.26
N SER A 63 4.58 -5.33 4.51
CA SER A 63 5.82 -6.10 4.67
C SER A 63 6.63 -5.69 5.93
N ASN A 64 5.95 -5.57 7.07
CA ASN A 64 6.53 -5.64 8.40
C ASN A 64 6.37 -7.09 8.91
N PRO A 65 7.47 -7.81 9.20
CA PRO A 65 7.47 -9.25 9.50
C PRO A 65 6.97 -9.55 10.92
N GLY A 66 5.70 -9.27 11.19
CA GLY A 66 5.02 -9.58 12.45
C GLY A 66 3.76 -10.41 12.26
N LYS A 67 3.36 -11.17 13.29
CA LYS A 67 2.15 -12.03 13.29
C LYS A 67 0.86 -11.28 12.88
N LYS A 68 0.79 -9.96 13.07
CA LYS A 68 -0.36 -9.12 12.68
C LYS A 68 -0.35 -8.74 11.19
N GLY A 69 0.82 -8.47 10.59
CA GLY A 69 0.95 -8.15 9.16
C GLY A 69 0.57 -9.34 8.27
N SER A 70 0.93 -10.56 8.68
CA SER A 70 0.55 -11.79 7.97
C SER A 70 -0.96 -12.04 7.91
N LYS A 71 -1.74 -11.62 8.93
CA LYS A 71 -3.21 -11.76 8.92
C LYS A 71 -3.86 -10.74 7.99
N LEU A 72 -3.37 -9.51 7.97
CA LEU A 72 -3.88 -8.46 7.08
C LEU A 72 -3.63 -8.81 5.61
N ALA A 73 -2.46 -9.40 5.31
CA ALA A 73 -2.11 -9.82 3.96
C ALA A 73 -3.08 -10.88 3.38
N THR A 74 -3.70 -11.71 4.21
CA THR A 74 -4.69 -12.71 3.77
C THR A 74 -6.13 -12.23 3.88
N GLN A 75 -6.47 -11.45 4.90
CA GLN A 75 -7.82 -10.94 5.11
C GLN A 75 -8.22 -9.85 4.11
N LEU A 76 -7.29 -8.99 3.70
CA LEU A 76 -7.64 -7.90 2.80
C LEU A 76 -8.02 -8.38 1.38
N PRO A 77 -7.27 -9.27 0.72
CA PRO A 77 -7.69 -9.81 -0.57
C PRO A 77 -9.05 -10.53 -0.49
N ALA A 78 -9.32 -11.20 0.64
CA ALA A 78 -10.61 -11.84 0.88
C ALA A 78 -11.75 -10.81 1.03
N ALA A 79 -11.53 -9.73 1.78
CA ALA A 79 -12.50 -8.64 1.91
C ALA A 79 -12.77 -7.96 0.57
N GLU A 80 -11.74 -7.75 -0.25
CA GLU A 80 -11.88 -7.18 -1.59
C GLU A 80 -12.72 -8.08 -2.49
N PHE A 81 -12.49 -9.40 -2.47
CA PHE A 81 -13.27 -10.35 -3.24
C PHE A 81 -14.76 -10.30 -2.85
N VAL A 82 -15.07 -10.20 -1.56
CA VAL A 82 -16.43 -10.03 -1.06
C VAL A 82 -17.04 -8.72 -1.57
N LEU A 83 -16.33 -7.60 -1.43
CA LEU A 83 -16.80 -6.28 -1.91
C LEU A 83 -17.04 -6.26 -3.42
N GLU A 84 -16.16 -6.87 -4.20
CA GLU A 84 -16.33 -7.01 -5.65
C GLU A 84 -17.55 -7.88 -5.98
N THR A 85 -17.75 -9.00 -5.27
CA THR A 85 -18.87 -9.92 -5.53
C THR A 85 -20.24 -9.27 -5.22
N PHE A 86 -20.34 -8.47 -4.16
CA PHE A 86 -21.60 -7.83 -3.78
C PHE A 86 -21.81 -6.45 -4.42
N GLY A 87 -20.73 -5.72 -4.70
CA GLY A 87 -20.78 -4.32 -5.09
C GLY A 87 -20.50 -4.06 -6.57
N ASN A 88 -19.98 -5.04 -7.31
CA ASN A 88 -19.78 -4.88 -8.75
C ASN A 88 -21.02 -5.33 -9.51
N ALA A 89 -21.32 -4.61 -10.58
CA ALA A 89 -22.39 -4.93 -11.49
C ALA A 89 -21.86 -4.99 -12.92
N ARG A 90 -22.42 -5.90 -13.71
CA ARG A 90 -22.18 -5.93 -15.15
C ARG A 90 -22.86 -4.73 -15.80
N THR A 91 -22.10 -3.97 -16.57
CA THR A 91 -22.61 -2.91 -17.46
C THR A 91 -22.35 -3.28 -18.91
N LEU A 92 -22.86 -2.46 -19.84
CA LEU A 92 -22.63 -2.65 -21.28
C LEU A 92 -21.16 -2.49 -21.68
N PHE A 93 -20.40 -1.64 -20.97
CA PHE A 93 -19.01 -1.29 -21.30
C PHE A 93 -17.99 -1.97 -20.39
N ASN A 94 -18.38 -2.29 -19.16
CA ASN A 94 -17.52 -2.93 -18.17
C ASN A 94 -18.28 -4.03 -17.42
N PRO A 95 -17.89 -5.30 -17.58
CA PRO A 95 -18.55 -6.42 -16.91
C PRO A 95 -18.28 -6.49 -15.40
N ASN A 96 -17.31 -5.74 -14.88
CA ASN A 96 -16.92 -5.70 -13.48
C ASN A 96 -16.90 -4.26 -12.94
N ALA A 97 -17.96 -3.50 -13.21
CA ALA A 97 -18.04 -2.10 -12.81
C ALA A 97 -18.45 -2.00 -11.32
N SER A 98 -17.56 -1.46 -10.49
CA SER A 98 -17.88 -1.17 -9.09
C SER A 98 -18.96 -0.09 -8.99
N ARG A 99 -20.03 -0.38 -8.24
CA ARG A 99 -21.13 0.55 -7.96
C ARG A 99 -21.11 1.07 -6.53
N PHE A 100 -19.98 0.92 -5.85
CA PHE A 100 -19.73 1.43 -4.51
C PHE A 100 -18.45 2.27 -4.49
N ARG A 101 -18.36 3.18 -3.53
CA ARG A 101 -17.12 3.92 -3.25
C ARG A 101 -16.31 3.16 -2.21
N LYS A 102 -15.04 2.87 -2.52
CA LYS A 102 -14.11 2.24 -1.58
C LYS A 102 -13.17 3.29 -0.98
N TYR A 103 -13.11 3.34 0.34
CA TYR A 103 -12.14 4.13 1.11
C TYR A 103 -11.38 3.16 2.01
N THR A 104 -10.05 3.26 2.04
CA THR A 104 -9.18 2.41 2.85
C THR A 104 -8.18 3.29 3.55
N GLU A 105 -8.14 3.19 4.88
CA GLU A 105 -7.19 3.89 5.72
C GLU A 105 -6.15 2.90 6.23
N LEU A 106 -4.87 3.27 6.14
CA LEU A 106 -3.77 2.44 6.60
C LEU A 106 -2.90 3.23 7.56
N GLN A 107 -2.80 2.76 8.78
CA GLN A 107 -1.91 3.32 9.78
C GLN A 107 -0.51 2.72 9.62
N VAL A 108 0.43 3.56 9.23
CA VAL A 108 1.85 3.19 9.15
C VAL A 108 2.48 3.50 10.51
N PRO A 109 2.95 2.50 11.27
CA PRO A 109 3.62 2.76 12.52
C PRO A 109 4.93 3.51 12.23
N THR A 110 5.07 4.71 12.79
CA THR A 110 6.33 5.43 12.83
C THR A 110 7.29 4.59 13.65
N THR A 111 8.18 3.86 12.99
CA THR A 111 9.27 3.14 13.68
C THR A 111 10.30 4.18 14.12
N ALA A 112 9.90 5.04 15.07
CA ALA A 112 10.72 5.99 15.80
C ALA A 112 10.80 5.57 17.28
N GLN A 113 10.73 4.26 17.54
CA GLN A 113 11.13 3.67 18.82
C GLN A 113 12.23 2.64 18.58
N ARG A 114 13.29 3.11 17.94
CA ARG A 114 14.61 2.48 17.96
C ARG A 114 15.66 3.57 17.74
N CYS A 115 15.88 4.39 18.76
CA CYS A 115 17.15 5.06 19.05
C CYS A 115 17.06 5.65 20.46
N GLU A 116 17.80 5.01 21.37
CA GLU A 116 18.49 5.59 22.53
C GLU A 116 17.75 6.66 23.35
N ASP A 117 17.20 6.23 24.49
CA ASP A 117 17.35 6.99 25.73
C ASP A 117 17.75 6.01 26.84
N THR A 118 18.98 5.50 26.72
CA THR A 118 19.81 5.27 27.91
C THR A 118 20.33 6.63 28.35
N ARG A 119 19.45 7.52 28.80
CA ARG A 119 19.83 8.61 29.68
C ARG A 119 19.67 8.11 31.10
N LEU A 120 20.73 7.44 31.53
CA LEU A 120 21.24 7.66 32.87
C LEU A 120 21.28 9.16 33.12
N LEU A 121 20.79 9.58 34.28
CA LEU A 121 21.30 10.66 35.14
C LEU A 121 20.27 10.86 36.28
N PRO A 122 20.70 11.35 37.44
CA PRO A 122 21.52 10.72 38.49
C PRO A 122 20.67 10.26 39.69
#